data_AF-A0A1V1W1C3-F1
#
_entry.id   AF-A0A1V1W1C3-F1
#
_cell.length_a   1.000
_cell.length_b   1.000
_cell.length_c   1.000
_cell.angle_alpha   90.00
_cell.angle_beta   90.00
_cell.angle_gamma   90.00
#
_symmetry.space_group_name_H-M   'P 1'
#
loop_
_entity.id
_entity.type
_entity.pdbx_description
1 polymer ?
#
loop_
_entity_poly.entity_id
_entity_poly.type
_entity_poly.pdbx_seq_one_letter_code
_entity_poly.pdbx_strand_id
1 'polypeptide(L)'
;MRVATDPASDAGLSTNELLTLVLAVLSVLVAVGGTYLANERAKAGEKTAREALEDARLARKESVELALWTGAIEAANRHMGFDPAREAVGTRNQDLRIRLTLLIDHLHEWDGFDTWLAEEMSLGSVIARVVMERHRPGETVTEQLERAWEYSAWALALTKNLRYLRRYGYKPKHIKYLRDAAHERRVSLYEANSWGQMPTEVPGIEELDDDLLED
;
A
#
# COMPACT_ATOMS: atom_id res chain seq x y z
N MET A 1 7.73 -44.39 -98.03
CA MET A 1 8.11 -44.94 -96.72
C MET A 1 9.43 -44.31 -96.31
N ARG A 2 9.39 -43.24 -95.51
CA ARG A 2 10.56 -42.68 -94.81
C ARG A 2 10.09 -42.35 -93.39
N VAL A 3 10.73 -43.03 -92.45
CA VAL A 3 10.47 -43.05 -91.03
C VAL A 3 10.86 -41.69 -90.44
N ALA A 4 9.94 -41.07 -89.72
CA ALA A 4 10.22 -39.97 -88.81
C ALA A 4 10.89 -40.55 -87.56
N THR A 5 12.13 -40.17 -87.30
CA THR A 5 12.78 -40.39 -86.01
C THR A 5 12.62 -39.13 -85.18
N ASP A 6 11.73 -39.19 -84.20
CA ASP A 6 11.74 -38.34 -83.01
C ASP A 6 13.08 -38.53 -82.28
N PRO A 7 13.85 -37.47 -81.98
CA PRO A 7 14.84 -37.54 -80.94
C PRO A 7 14.17 -37.24 -79.61
N ALA A 8 14.06 -38.30 -78.81
CA ALA A 8 13.72 -38.28 -77.41
C ALA A 8 14.46 -37.17 -76.66
N SER A 9 13.70 -36.48 -75.82
CA SER A 9 14.14 -35.53 -74.81
C SER A 9 15.15 -36.17 -73.84
N ASP A 10 16.44 -35.90 -74.05
CA ASP A 10 17.42 -35.93 -72.95
C ASP A 10 17.18 -34.68 -72.09
N ALA A 11 16.24 -34.78 -71.16
CA ALA A 11 16.03 -33.78 -70.11
C ALA A 11 17.13 -33.91 -69.05
N GLY A 12 18.39 -33.75 -69.46
CA GLY A 12 19.48 -33.50 -68.53
C GLY A 12 19.39 -32.04 -68.10
N LEU A 13 19.14 -31.81 -66.81
CA LEU A 13 19.15 -30.48 -66.20
C LEU A 13 20.37 -29.69 -66.70
N SER A 14 20.13 -28.57 -67.36
CA SER A 14 21.20 -27.70 -67.82
C SER A 14 21.99 -27.19 -66.61
N THR A 15 23.28 -26.93 -66.77
CA THR A 15 24.16 -26.46 -65.68
C THR A 15 23.59 -25.25 -64.94
N ASN A 16 22.82 -24.40 -65.64
CA ASN A 16 22.15 -23.24 -65.09
C ASN A 16 20.95 -23.58 -64.20
N GLU A 17 20.16 -24.61 -64.55
CA GLU A 17 19.04 -25.06 -63.72
C GLU A 17 19.56 -25.72 -62.43
N LEU A 18 20.67 -26.45 -62.51
CA LEU A 18 21.33 -27.04 -61.35
C LEU A 18 21.87 -25.97 -60.39
N LEU A 19 22.50 -24.92 -60.93
CA LEU A 19 22.95 -23.75 -60.16
C LEU A 19 21.79 -23.03 -59.48
N THR A 20 20.68 -22.84 -60.20
CA THR A 20 19.48 -22.17 -59.67
C THR A 20 18.84 -22.97 -58.52
N LEU A 21 18.78 -24.30 -58.66
CA LEU A 21 18.28 -25.19 -57.61
C LEU A 21 19.14 -25.11 -56.35
N VAL A 22 20.46 -25.15 -56.49
CA VAL A 22 21.40 -25.05 -55.35
C VAL A 22 21.25 -23.71 -54.64
N LEU A 23 21.17 -22.61 -55.39
CA LEU A 23 20.96 -21.27 -54.82
C LEU A 23 19.59 -21.14 -54.12
N ALA A 24 18.53 -21.73 -54.69
CA ALA A 24 17.21 -21.75 -54.07
C ALA A 24 17.21 -22.54 -52.74
N VAL A 25 17.83 -23.72 -52.71
CA VAL A 25 17.95 -24.53 -51.49
C VAL A 25 18.76 -23.80 -50.41
N LEU A 26 19.89 -23.18 -50.77
CA LEU A 26 20.69 -22.36 -49.86
C LEU A 26 19.89 -21.17 -49.30
N SER A 27 19.10 -20.50 -50.15
CA SER A 27 18.25 -19.39 -49.74
C SER A 27 17.18 -19.83 -48.73
N VAL A 28 16.53 -20.96 -48.97
CA VAL A 28 15.55 -21.52 -48.02
C VAL A 28 16.20 -21.91 -46.70
N LEU A 29 17.37 -22.54 -46.72
CA LEU A 29 18.10 -22.91 -45.49
C LEU A 29 18.47 -21.67 -44.66
N VAL A 30 18.94 -20.60 -45.30
CA VAL A 30 19.25 -19.34 -44.62
C VAL A 30 17.98 -18.69 -44.05
N ALA A 31 16.87 -18.69 -44.80
CA ALA A 31 15.60 -18.12 -44.33
C ALA A 31 15.02 -18.90 -43.14
N VAL A 32 15.04 -20.24 -43.19
CA VAL A 32 14.56 -21.10 -42.09
C VAL A 32 15.46 -20.96 -40.87
N GLY A 33 16.79 -20.98 -41.05
CA GLY A 33 17.75 -20.78 -39.96
C GLY A 33 17.63 -19.39 -39.30
N GLY A 34 17.47 -18.34 -40.12
CA GLY A 34 17.26 -16.97 -39.63
C GLY A 34 15.94 -16.82 -38.86
N THR A 35 14.86 -17.42 -39.35
CA THR A 35 13.55 -17.40 -38.68
C THR A 35 13.57 -18.18 -37.37
N TYR A 36 14.23 -19.34 -37.33
CA TYR A 36 14.37 -20.13 -36.11
C TYR A 36 15.13 -19.37 -35.03
N LEU A 37 16.30 -18.81 -35.36
CA LEU A 37 17.11 -18.01 -34.43
C LEU A 37 16.38 -16.74 -33.97
N ALA A 38 15.62 -16.09 -34.86
CA ALA A 38 14.79 -14.94 -34.50
C ALA A 38 13.66 -15.35 -33.53
N ASN A 39 13.01 -16.49 -33.75
CA ASN A 39 11.94 -16.99 -32.88
C ASN A 39 12.49 -17.42 -31.50
N GLU A 40 13.66 -18.04 -31.45
CA GLU A 40 14.32 -18.40 -30.19
C GLU A 40 14.71 -17.17 -29.38
N ARG A 41 15.30 -16.15 -30.02
CA ARG A 41 15.61 -14.86 -29.40
C ARG A 41 14.35 -14.11 -28.96
N ALA A 42 13.28 -14.15 -29.74
CA ALA A 42 12.01 -13.52 -29.39
C ALA A 42 11.41 -14.16 -28.13
N LYS A 43 11.40 -15.50 -28.04
CA LYS A 43 10.92 -16.22 -26.84
C LYS A 43 11.77 -15.94 -25.60
N ALA A 44 13.09 -15.88 -25.76
CA ALA A 44 13.99 -15.52 -24.67
C ALA A 44 13.75 -14.07 -24.21
N GLY A 45 13.60 -13.13 -25.15
CA GLY A 45 13.26 -11.74 -24.85
C GLY A 45 11.90 -11.58 -24.18
N GLU A 46 10.89 -12.33 -24.62
CA GLU A 46 9.56 -12.34 -24.00
C GLU A 46 9.59 -12.86 -22.57
N LYS A 47 10.37 -13.92 -22.31
CA LYS A 47 10.57 -14.44 -20.95
C LYS A 47 11.19 -13.39 -20.03
N THR A 48 12.30 -12.77 -20.45
CA THR A 48 12.97 -11.72 -19.66
C THR A 48 12.07 -10.50 -19.46
N ALA A 49 11.29 -10.11 -20.48
CA ALA A 49 10.34 -9.00 -20.36
C ALA A 49 9.22 -9.30 -19.36
N ARG A 50 8.73 -10.55 -19.30
CA ARG A 50 7.73 -10.98 -18.31
C ARG A 50 8.31 -10.96 -16.90
N GLU A 51 9.51 -11.50 -16.71
CA GLU A 51 10.22 -11.50 -15.42
C GLU A 51 10.44 -10.06 -14.92
N ALA A 52 10.97 -9.17 -15.77
CA ALA A 52 11.18 -7.77 -15.43
C ALA A 52 9.89 -7.02 -15.06
N LEU A 53 8.77 -7.36 -15.72
CA LEU A 53 7.48 -6.76 -15.44
C LEU A 53 6.88 -7.27 -14.13
N GLU A 54 7.12 -8.53 -13.78
CA GLU A 54 6.75 -9.11 -12.48
C GLU A 54 7.56 -8.47 -11.35
N ASP A 55 8.88 -8.38 -11.49
CA ASP A 55 9.77 -7.71 -10.54
C ASP A 55 9.37 -6.24 -10.33
N ALA A 56 9.07 -5.52 -11.43
CA ALA A 56 8.61 -4.15 -11.36
C ALA A 56 7.26 -4.01 -10.62
N ARG A 57 6.35 -4.99 -10.79
CA ARG A 57 5.08 -5.01 -10.06
C ARG A 57 5.28 -5.27 -8.58
N LEU A 58 6.16 -6.19 -8.22
CA LEU A 58 6.48 -6.50 -6.81
C LEU A 58 7.14 -5.30 -6.13
N ALA A 59 8.18 -4.73 -6.74
CA ALA A 59 8.83 -3.52 -6.22
C ALA A 59 7.87 -2.33 -6.09
N ARG A 60 6.89 -2.23 -6.99
CA ARG A 60 5.83 -1.22 -6.89
C ARG A 60 4.92 -1.47 -5.68
N LYS A 61 4.50 -2.71 -5.43
CA LYS A 61 3.67 -3.04 -4.25
C LYS A 61 4.42 -2.71 -2.95
N GLU A 62 5.67 -3.16 -2.84
CA GLU A 62 6.51 -2.90 -1.67
C GLU A 62 6.74 -1.39 -1.44
N SER A 63 6.95 -0.63 -2.52
CA SER A 63 7.13 0.83 -2.39
C SER A 63 5.86 1.56 -1.97
N VAL A 64 4.69 1.12 -2.43
CA VAL A 64 3.39 1.65 -1.96
C VAL A 64 3.20 1.36 -0.48
N GLU A 65 3.39 0.11 -0.05
CA GLU A 65 3.26 -0.27 1.35
C GLU A 65 4.23 0.54 2.24
N LEU A 66 5.49 0.66 1.81
CA LEU A 66 6.51 1.46 2.47
C LEU A 66 6.08 2.93 2.64
N ALA A 67 5.51 3.53 1.59
CA ALA A 67 5.06 4.92 1.59
C ALA A 67 3.86 5.13 2.53
N LEU A 68 2.90 4.19 2.56
CA LEU A 68 1.73 4.24 3.43
C LEU A 68 2.12 4.18 4.90
N TRP A 69 2.95 3.20 5.27
CA TRP A 69 3.48 3.09 6.63
C TRP A 69 4.27 4.32 7.05
N THR A 70 5.14 4.82 6.16
CA THR A 70 5.97 5.99 6.45
C THR A 70 5.10 7.23 6.65
N GLY A 71 4.11 7.44 5.78
CA GLY A 71 3.16 8.55 5.90
C GLY A 71 2.35 8.51 7.20
N ALA A 72 1.86 7.34 7.63
CA ALA A 72 1.15 7.18 8.90
C ALA A 72 2.05 7.48 10.12
N ILE A 73 3.27 6.94 10.13
CA ILE A 73 4.25 7.16 11.21
C ILE A 73 4.69 8.62 11.28
N GLU A 74 4.94 9.26 10.13
CA GLU A 74 5.29 10.68 10.07
C GLU A 74 4.15 11.56 10.57
N ALA A 75 2.91 11.28 10.16
CA ALA A 75 1.75 12.01 10.65
C ALA A 75 1.61 11.88 12.17
N ALA A 76 1.73 10.67 12.73
CA ALA A 76 1.67 10.46 14.18
C ALA A 76 2.79 11.20 14.93
N ASN A 77 4.03 11.18 14.42
CA ASN A 77 5.17 11.90 15.01
C ASN A 77 4.95 13.41 15.13
N ARG A 78 4.20 14.02 14.20
CA ARG A 78 3.90 15.47 14.23
C ARG A 78 3.11 15.89 15.47
N HIS A 79 2.49 14.95 16.18
CA HIS A 79 1.77 15.21 17.44
C HIS A 79 2.68 15.22 18.67
N MET A 80 3.89 14.65 18.61
CA MET A 80 4.77 14.52 19.79
C MET A 80 5.24 15.86 20.36
N GLY A 81 5.55 16.83 19.51
CA GLY A 81 6.04 18.16 19.92
C GLY A 81 4.97 19.25 19.85
N PHE A 82 3.70 18.88 19.67
CA PHE A 82 2.60 19.79 19.44
C PHE A 82 1.89 20.14 20.75
N ASP A 83 1.52 21.41 20.94
CA ASP A 83 0.68 21.85 22.06
C ASP A 83 -0.74 22.21 21.57
N PRO A 84 -1.73 21.33 21.81
CA PRO A 84 -3.14 21.58 21.47
C PRO A 84 -3.72 22.89 22.02
N ALA A 85 -3.18 23.43 23.12
CA ALA A 85 -3.71 24.67 23.70
C ALA A 85 -3.22 25.94 22.97
N ARG A 86 -2.14 25.84 22.19
CA ARG A 86 -1.51 27.01 21.54
C ARG A 86 -1.60 26.98 20.04
N GLU A 87 -1.83 25.81 19.47
CA GLU A 87 -1.84 25.59 18.03
C GLU A 87 -3.12 24.89 17.58
N ALA A 88 -3.58 25.19 16.36
CA ALA A 88 -4.77 24.55 15.80
C ALA A 88 -4.53 23.05 15.52
N VAL A 89 -5.30 22.19 16.17
CA VAL A 89 -5.18 20.73 16.05
C VAL A 89 -5.83 20.18 14.76
N GLY A 90 -6.78 20.91 14.18
CA GLY A 90 -7.62 20.45 13.06
C GLY A 90 -6.83 19.90 11.87
N THR A 91 -5.87 20.66 11.35
CA THR A 91 -5.07 20.24 10.17
C THR A 91 -4.22 19.01 10.46
N ARG A 92 -3.68 18.88 11.67
CA ARG A 92 -2.86 17.73 12.07
C ARG A 92 -3.71 16.47 12.23
N ASN A 93 -4.86 16.59 12.90
CA ASN A 93 -5.82 15.50 13.00
C ASN A 93 -6.33 15.05 11.63
N GLN A 94 -6.58 15.99 10.72
CA GLN A 94 -7.00 15.68 9.35
C GLN A 94 -5.91 14.90 8.59
N ASP A 95 -4.66 15.35 8.64
CA ASP A 95 -3.54 14.66 8.01
C ASP A 95 -3.35 13.25 8.59
N LEU A 96 -3.34 13.11 9.92
CA LEU A 96 -3.25 11.81 10.58
C LEU A 96 -4.40 10.88 10.15
N ARG A 97 -5.65 11.37 10.16
CA ARG A 97 -6.81 10.58 9.73
C ARG A 97 -6.67 10.11 8.28
N ILE A 98 -6.28 10.99 7.37
CA ILE A 98 -6.09 10.64 5.95
C ILE A 98 -5.02 9.54 5.82
N ARG A 99 -3.88 9.70 6.48
CA ARG A 99 -2.78 8.73 6.38
C ARG A 99 -3.13 7.38 6.97
N LEU A 100 -3.84 7.36 8.10
CA LEU A 100 -4.31 6.12 8.72
C LEU A 100 -5.38 5.43 7.87
N THR A 101 -6.32 6.18 7.27
CA THR A 101 -7.35 5.62 6.38
C THR A 101 -6.70 4.93 5.17
N LEU A 102 -5.76 5.60 4.50
CA LEU A 102 -5.04 5.01 3.37
C LEU A 102 -4.26 3.74 3.76
N LEU A 103 -3.75 3.68 4.99
CA LEU A 103 -3.08 2.50 5.51
C LEU A 103 -4.08 1.37 5.81
N ILE A 104 -5.23 1.69 6.40
CA ILE A 104 -6.32 0.75 6.68
C ILE A 104 -6.83 0.13 5.37
N ASP A 105 -7.14 0.95 4.36
CA ASP A 105 -7.63 0.48 3.06
C ASP A 105 -6.65 -0.49 2.39
N HIS A 106 -5.35 -0.24 2.57
CA HIS A 106 -4.30 -1.13 2.07
C HIS A 106 -4.19 -2.43 2.86
N LEU A 107 -4.40 -2.38 4.19
CA LEU A 107 -4.31 -3.51 5.12
C LEU A 107 -5.70 -4.07 5.47
N HIS A 108 -6.62 -4.12 4.50
CA HIS A 108 -8.02 -4.55 4.69
C HIS A 108 -8.18 -5.98 5.26
N GLU A 109 -7.16 -6.84 5.14
CA GLU A 109 -7.16 -8.19 5.73
C GLU A 109 -6.79 -8.21 7.23
N TRP A 110 -6.48 -7.05 7.84
CA TRP A 110 -6.08 -6.97 9.24
C TRP A 110 -7.28 -6.67 10.14
N ASP A 111 -8.05 -7.70 10.49
CA ASP A 111 -9.26 -7.57 11.30
C ASP A 111 -9.06 -6.70 12.56
N GLY A 112 -9.94 -5.70 12.72
CA GLY A 112 -9.96 -4.79 13.87
C GLY A 112 -8.84 -3.76 13.93
N PHE A 113 -7.97 -3.69 12.91
CA PHE A 113 -6.94 -2.66 12.81
C PHE A 113 -7.54 -1.26 12.63
N ASP A 114 -8.57 -1.17 11.80
CA ASP A 114 -9.43 0.00 11.62
C ASP A 114 -10.09 0.44 12.93
N THR A 115 -10.70 -0.50 13.66
CA THR A 115 -11.40 -0.23 14.92
C THR A 115 -10.42 0.26 15.98
N TRP A 116 -9.24 -0.36 16.08
CA TRP A 116 -8.18 0.11 16.97
C TRP A 116 -7.74 1.54 16.64
N LEU A 117 -7.47 1.84 15.36
CA LEU A 117 -7.04 3.17 14.97
C LEU A 117 -8.14 4.22 15.18
N ALA A 118 -9.41 3.88 14.99
CA ALA A 118 -10.54 4.75 15.33
C ALA A 118 -10.58 5.08 16.83
N GLU A 119 -10.34 4.07 17.69
CA GLU A 119 -10.25 4.27 19.14
C GLU A 119 -9.05 5.14 19.54
N GLU A 120 -7.88 4.94 18.92
CA GLU A 120 -6.69 5.77 19.15
C GLU A 120 -6.90 7.22 18.72
N MET A 121 -7.53 7.45 17.56
CA MET A 121 -7.85 8.80 17.08
C MET A 121 -8.82 9.54 18.00
N SER A 122 -9.79 8.80 18.51
CA SER A 122 -10.75 9.31 19.49
C SER A 122 -10.06 9.62 20.82
N LEU A 123 -9.17 8.74 21.30
CA LEU A 123 -8.37 8.96 22.49
C LEU A 123 -7.49 10.22 22.36
N GLY A 124 -6.77 10.36 21.24
CA GLY A 124 -5.96 11.54 20.97
C GLY A 124 -6.77 12.83 20.99
N SER A 125 -7.98 12.81 20.45
CA SER A 125 -8.90 13.96 20.46
C SER A 125 -9.40 14.31 21.88
N VAL A 126 -9.69 13.29 22.69
CA VAL A 126 -10.08 13.44 24.10
C VAL A 126 -8.92 14.02 24.92
N ILE A 127 -7.70 13.50 24.76
CA ILE A 127 -6.52 14.03 25.45
C ILE A 127 -6.25 15.47 25.00
N ALA A 128 -6.34 15.78 23.70
CA ALA A 128 -6.20 17.15 23.20
C ALA A 128 -7.20 18.10 23.87
N ARG A 129 -8.47 17.68 24.02
CA ARG A 129 -9.49 18.45 24.74
C ARG A 129 -9.10 18.71 26.19
N VAL A 130 -8.65 17.69 26.91
CA VAL A 130 -8.16 17.84 28.30
C VAL A 130 -7.02 18.88 28.35
N VAL A 131 -6.07 18.80 27.42
CA VAL A 131 -4.92 19.70 27.33
C VAL A 131 -5.34 21.14 27.02
N MET A 132 -6.37 21.33 26.19
CA MET A 132 -6.96 22.65 25.89
C MET A 132 -7.74 23.23 27.08
N GLU A 133 -8.59 22.43 27.74
CA GLU A 133 -9.42 22.88 28.87
C GLU A 133 -8.59 23.23 30.12
N ARG A 134 -7.44 22.56 30.30
CA ARG A 134 -6.54 22.82 31.44
C ARG A 134 -5.61 24.01 31.27
N HIS A 135 -5.55 24.60 30.08
CA HIS A 135 -4.65 25.71 29.80
C HIS A 135 -4.98 26.95 30.65
N ARG A 136 -3.95 27.53 31.26
CA ARG A 136 -4.03 28.76 32.04
C ARG A 136 -3.19 29.88 31.39
N PRO A 137 -3.72 31.11 31.33
CA PRO A 137 -2.91 32.26 30.93
C PRO A 137 -1.72 32.44 31.87
N GLY A 138 -0.52 32.65 31.30
CA GLY A 138 0.70 32.90 32.08
C GLY A 138 1.45 31.66 32.57
N GLU A 139 1.08 30.45 32.12
CA GLU A 139 1.84 29.22 32.40
C GLU A 139 3.32 29.37 32.04
N THR A 140 4.19 28.93 32.95
CA THR A 140 5.61 28.74 32.69
C THR A 140 5.85 27.64 31.65
N VAL A 141 7.05 27.60 31.06
CA VAL A 141 7.42 26.54 30.10
C VAL A 141 7.29 25.15 30.73
N THR A 142 7.67 24.99 32.01
CA THR A 142 7.55 23.71 32.72
C THR A 142 6.09 23.27 32.86
N GLU A 143 5.20 24.17 33.30
CA GLU A 143 3.77 23.87 33.43
C GLU A 143 3.13 23.53 32.08
N GLN A 144 3.56 24.20 30.99
CA GLN A 144 3.11 23.89 29.64
C GLN A 144 3.53 22.47 29.22
N LEU A 145 4.78 22.08 29.49
CA LEU A 145 5.29 20.75 29.17
C LEU A 145 4.59 19.66 29.99
N GLU A 146 4.35 19.90 31.28
CA GLU A 146 3.63 18.97 32.16
C GLU A 146 2.17 18.77 31.71
N ARG A 147 1.49 19.85 31.32
CA ARG A 147 0.13 19.80 30.79
C ARG A 147 0.06 19.03 29.47
N ALA A 148 0.98 19.31 28.54
CA ALA A 148 1.00 18.68 27.22
C ALA A 148 1.55 17.25 27.21
N TRP A 149 2.22 16.83 28.30
CA TRP A 149 2.93 15.55 28.37
C TRP A 149 2.05 14.35 27.99
N GLU A 150 0.82 14.29 28.48
CA GLU A 150 -0.08 13.15 28.20
C GLU A 150 -0.37 13.01 26.69
N TYR A 151 -0.51 14.14 25.99
CA TYR A 151 -0.71 14.16 24.55
C TYR A 151 0.55 13.73 23.78
N SER A 152 1.71 14.26 24.18
CA SER A 152 3.00 13.84 23.61
C SER A 152 3.28 12.35 23.84
N ALA A 153 2.93 11.83 25.02
CA ALA A 153 3.10 10.43 25.39
C ALA A 153 2.19 9.51 24.57
N TRP A 154 0.93 9.91 24.34
CA TRP A 154 0.02 9.22 23.43
C TRP A 154 0.59 9.15 22.01
N ALA A 155 1.01 10.28 21.44
CA ALA A 155 1.58 10.34 20.09
C ALA A 155 2.84 9.45 19.95
N LEU A 156 3.69 9.43 20.98
CA LEU A 156 4.85 8.55 21.05
C LEU A 156 4.45 7.07 21.09
N ALA A 157 3.42 6.71 21.86
CA ALA A 157 2.92 5.34 21.96
C ALA A 157 2.34 4.88 20.61
N LEU A 158 1.48 5.69 19.98
CA LEU A 158 0.93 5.40 18.66
C LEU A 158 2.04 5.19 17.61
N THR A 159 3.03 6.08 17.58
CA THR A 159 4.20 5.96 16.70
C THR A 159 4.95 4.65 16.92
N LYS A 160 5.20 4.27 18.19
CA LYS A 160 5.88 3.01 18.53
C LYS A 160 5.07 1.79 18.07
N ASN A 161 3.76 1.80 18.29
CA ASN A 161 2.87 0.71 17.91
C ASN A 161 2.80 0.53 16.38
N LEU A 162 2.67 1.64 15.63
CA LEU A 162 2.73 1.61 14.16
C LEU A 162 4.07 1.05 13.65
N ARG A 163 5.19 1.50 14.22
CA ARG A 163 6.53 0.98 13.87
C ARG A 163 6.68 -0.51 14.21
N TYR A 164 6.11 -0.95 15.32
CA TYR A 164 6.12 -2.35 15.74
C TYR A 164 5.34 -3.21 14.74
N LEU A 165 4.11 -2.82 14.41
CA LEU A 165 3.25 -3.54 13.47
C LEU A 165 3.85 -3.58 12.05
N ARG A 166 4.41 -2.47 11.56
CA ARG A 166 5.17 -2.44 10.30
C ARG A 166 6.31 -3.47 10.29
N ARG A 167 7.02 -3.62 11.41
CA ARG A 167 8.20 -4.49 11.48
C ARG A 167 7.85 -5.97 11.65
N TYR A 168 6.82 -6.26 12.45
CA TYR A 168 6.52 -7.61 12.92
C TYR A 168 5.21 -8.18 12.35
N GLY A 169 4.51 -7.42 11.51
CA GLY A 169 3.24 -7.78 10.88
C GLY A 169 2.06 -7.75 11.84
N TYR A 170 0.93 -8.26 11.35
CA TYR A 170 -0.34 -8.33 12.07
C TYR A 170 -0.24 -9.13 13.38
N LYS A 171 -0.84 -8.58 14.44
CA LYS A 171 -0.88 -9.18 15.78
C LYS A 171 -2.29 -9.02 16.38
N PRO A 172 -3.23 -9.94 16.11
CA PRO A 172 -4.65 -9.75 16.46
C PRO A 172 -4.86 -9.52 17.97
N LYS A 173 -4.17 -10.30 18.81
CA LYS A 173 -4.23 -10.14 20.28
C LYS A 173 -3.74 -8.77 20.76
N HIS A 174 -2.73 -8.21 20.10
CA HIS A 174 -2.18 -6.91 20.47
C HIS A 174 -3.10 -5.79 19.99
N ILE A 175 -3.66 -5.89 18.78
CA ILE A 175 -4.62 -4.93 18.25
C ILE A 175 -5.86 -4.87 19.14
N LYS A 176 -6.42 -6.02 19.51
CA LYS A 176 -7.53 -6.08 20.47
C LYS A 176 -7.17 -5.40 21.80
N TYR A 177 -6.02 -5.75 22.38
CA TYR A 177 -5.56 -5.14 23.63
C TYR A 177 -5.42 -3.63 23.53
N LEU A 178 -4.81 -3.12 22.45
CA LEU A 178 -4.60 -1.69 22.26
C LEU A 178 -5.94 -0.95 22.07
N ARG A 179 -6.88 -1.53 21.32
CA ARG A 179 -8.24 -1.00 21.17
C ARG A 179 -8.94 -0.91 22.52
N ASP A 180 -8.98 -2.00 23.27
CA ASP A 180 -9.66 -2.07 24.56
C ASP A 180 -9.02 -1.07 25.55
N ALA A 181 -7.68 -0.97 25.59
CA ALA A 181 -6.97 -0.01 26.42
C ALA A 181 -7.23 1.45 26.03
N ALA A 182 -7.31 1.76 24.72
CA ALA A 182 -7.62 3.10 24.25
C ALA A 182 -9.06 3.52 24.62
N HIS A 183 -10.00 2.58 24.48
CA HIS A 183 -11.39 2.75 24.89
C HIS A 183 -11.52 2.99 26.41
N GLU A 184 -10.93 2.11 27.23
CA GLU A 184 -10.92 2.24 28.69
C GLU A 184 -10.30 3.58 29.12
N ARG A 185 -9.20 3.99 28.48
CA ARG A 185 -8.57 5.28 28.79
C ARG A 185 -9.49 6.44 28.45
N ARG A 186 -10.18 6.44 27.31
CA ARG A 186 -11.18 7.47 26.97
C ARG A 186 -12.26 7.56 28.03
N VAL A 187 -12.86 6.43 28.42
CA VAL A 187 -13.92 6.39 29.45
C VAL A 187 -13.41 7.00 30.75
N SER A 188 -12.21 6.61 31.20
CA SER A 188 -11.62 7.17 32.42
C SER A 188 -11.38 8.69 32.36
N LEU A 189 -11.06 9.24 31.17
CA LEU A 189 -10.89 10.67 30.99
C LEU A 189 -12.23 11.41 31.01
N TYR A 190 -13.29 10.84 30.44
CA TYR A 190 -14.64 11.41 30.52
C TYR A 190 -15.13 11.50 31.98
N GLU A 191 -14.95 10.41 32.73
CA GLU A 191 -15.29 10.36 34.15
C GLU A 191 -14.48 11.37 34.97
N ALA A 192 -13.14 11.38 34.79
CA ALA A 192 -12.25 12.26 35.53
C ALA A 192 -12.50 13.75 35.28
N ASN A 193 -13.04 14.13 34.12
CA ASN A 193 -13.37 15.52 33.79
C ASN A 193 -14.88 15.83 33.91
N SER A 194 -15.70 14.91 34.42
CA SER A 194 -17.14 15.09 34.63
C SER A 194 -17.90 15.52 33.36
N TRP A 195 -17.48 15.00 32.19
CA TRP A 195 -18.11 15.34 30.90
C TRP A 195 -19.39 14.53 30.61
N GLY A 196 -19.83 13.70 31.56
CA GLY A 196 -20.96 12.79 31.38
C GLY A 196 -20.56 11.49 30.69
N GLN A 197 -21.56 10.77 30.18
CA GLN A 197 -21.34 9.51 29.46
C GLN A 197 -20.66 9.79 28.12
N MET A 198 -19.65 8.98 27.81
CA MET A 198 -18.98 9.04 26.52
C MET A 198 -19.97 8.75 25.39
N PRO A 199 -20.10 9.62 24.38
CA PRO A 199 -20.92 9.33 23.21
C PRO A 199 -20.39 8.08 22.51
N THR A 200 -21.28 7.14 22.25
CA THR A 200 -21.00 5.92 21.46
C THR A 200 -21.49 6.06 20.02
N GLU A 201 -22.42 6.99 19.77
CA GLU A 201 -23.06 7.22 18.48
C GLU A 201 -23.20 8.73 18.24
N VAL A 202 -23.28 9.12 16.97
CA VAL A 202 -23.66 10.48 16.59
C VAL A 202 -25.17 10.49 16.35
N PRO A 203 -25.96 11.31 17.08
CA PRO A 203 -27.40 11.32 16.91
C PRO A 203 -27.82 11.57 15.45
N GLY A 204 -28.63 10.67 14.90
CA GLY A 204 -29.13 10.76 13.53
C GLY A 204 -28.13 10.33 12.45
N ILE A 205 -27.02 9.69 12.82
CA ILE A 205 -26.09 9.03 11.90
C ILE A 205 -26.05 7.55 12.26
N GLU A 206 -26.36 6.70 11.30
CA GLU A 206 -26.23 5.25 11.39
C GLU A 206 -25.04 4.81 10.53
N GLU A 207 -24.17 3.99 11.11
CA GLU A 207 -23.06 3.41 10.37
C GLU A 207 -23.59 2.30 9.46
N LEU A 208 -22.97 2.14 8.28
CA LEU A 208 -23.28 1.01 7.42
C LEU A 208 -22.63 -0.24 8.05
N ASP A 209 -23.42 -1.29 8.24
CA ASP A 209 -22.94 -2.61 8.61
C ASP A 209 -23.00 -3.58 7.43
N ASP A 210 -22.32 -4.72 7.57
CA ASP A 210 -22.29 -5.76 6.54
C ASP A 210 -23.67 -6.42 6.33
N ASP A 211 -24.57 -6.31 7.29
CA ASP A 211 -25.94 -6.85 7.20
C ASP A 211 -26.81 -6.04 6.20
N LEU A 212 -26.40 -4.80 5.89
CA LEU A 212 -27.03 -3.93 4.88
C LEU A 212 -26.47 -4.11 3.45
N LEU A 213 -25.46 -4.97 3.26
CA LEU A 213 -24.84 -5.22 1.94
C LEU A 213 -25.45 -6.38 1.16
N GLU A 214 -26.49 -7.05 1.70
CA GLU A 214 -27.14 -8.20 1.06
C GLU A 214 -28.30 -7.85 0.10
N ASP A 215 -28.56 -6.57 -0.20
CA ASP A 215 -29.61 -6.11 -1.13
C ASP A 215 -29.14 -5.89 -2.59
#